data_AF-A0A1G5KD16-F1
#
_entry.id   AF-A0A1G5KD16-F1
#
_cell.length_a   1.000
_cell.length_b   1.000
_cell.length_c   1.000
_cell.angle_alpha   90.00
_cell.angle_beta   90.00
_cell.angle_gamma   90.00
#
_symmetry.space_group_name_H-M   'P 1'
#
loop_
_entity.id
_entity.type
_entity.pdbx_description
1 polymer ?
#
loop_
_entity_poly.entity_id
_entity_poly.type
_entity_poly.pdbx_seq_one_letter_code
_entity_poly.pdbx_strand_id
1 'polypeptide(L)'
;MTLLLTGLEIAAMVAALVAAFLWWQSCRRTVRRVSRYEELDAADLNRLVVAINRNQLLNGRAALASAVAAFLAASSFAAAAILP
;
A
#
# COMPACT_ATOMS: atom_id res chain seq x y z
N MET A 1 -12.47 -5.81 28.15
CA MET A 1 -12.78 -4.61 27.35
C MET A 1 -11.50 -3.93 26.88
N THR A 2 -10.70 -3.38 27.79
CA THR A 2 -9.47 -2.61 27.50
C THR A 2 -8.45 -3.38 26.68
N LEU A 3 -8.11 -4.62 27.06
CA LEU A 3 -7.18 -5.48 26.32
C LEU A 3 -7.57 -5.71 24.85
N LEU A 4 -8.88 -5.82 24.57
CA LEU A 4 -9.39 -6.04 23.21
C LEU A 4 -9.27 -4.77 22.36
N LEU A 5 -9.66 -3.62 22.92
CA LEU A 5 -9.55 -2.32 22.25
C LEU A 5 -8.09 -1.97 21.95
N THR A 6 -7.21 -2.10 22.95
CA THR A 6 -5.76 -1.88 22.77
C THR A 6 -5.19 -2.84 21.74
N GLY A 7 -5.66 -4.10 21.69
CA GLY A 7 -5.28 -5.07 20.66
C GLY A 7 -5.67 -4.62 19.25
N LEU A 8 -6.89 -4.13 19.05
CA LEU A 8 -7.36 -3.61 17.76
C LEU A 8 -6.57 -2.37 17.31
N GLU A 9 -6.28 -1.45 18.24
CA GLU A 9 -5.52 -0.24 17.95
C GLU A 9 -4.09 -0.56 17.53
N ILE A 10 -3.41 -1.46 18.26
CA ILE A 10 -2.07 -1.93 17.90
C ILE A 10 -2.10 -2.60 16.52
N ALA A 11 -3.09 -3.46 16.26
CA ALA A 11 -3.22 -4.13 14.97
C ALA A 11 -3.46 -3.12 13.81
N ALA A 12 -4.28 -2.09 14.04
CA ALA A 12 -4.50 -1.01 13.09
C ALA A 12 -3.20 -0.23 12.79
N MET A 13 -2.43 0.11 13.84
CA MET A 13 -1.14 0.80 13.69
C MET A 13 -0.14 -0.04 12.91
N VAL A 14 -0.02 -1.35 13.21
CA VAL A 14 0.87 -2.25 12.48
C VAL A 14 0.46 -2.36 11.01
N ALA A 15 -0.84 -2.51 10.72
CA ALA A 15 -1.34 -2.55 9.35
C ALA A 15 -1.03 -1.24 8.59
N ALA A 16 -1.16 -0.08 9.24
CA ALA A 16 -0.82 1.21 8.66
C ALA A 16 0.69 1.33 8.35
N LEU A 17 1.55 0.84 9.25
CA LEU A 17 3.01 0.81 9.02
C LEU A 17 3.38 -0.10 7.85
N VAL A 18 2.74 -1.27 7.73
CA VAL A 18 2.92 -2.17 6.59
C VAL A 18 2.47 -1.49 5.30
N ALA A 19 1.35 -0.77 5.31
CA ALA A 19 0.87 -0.02 4.15
C ALA A 19 1.86 1.07 3.73
N ALA A 20 2.35 1.86 4.68
CA ALA A 20 3.35 2.90 4.44
C ALA A 20 4.65 2.32 3.87
N PHE A 21 5.10 1.17 4.38
CA PHE A 21 6.28 0.47 3.86
C PHE A 21 6.07 -0.01 2.42
N LEU A 22 4.90 -0.56 2.10
CA LEU A 22 4.57 -1.01 0.74
C LEU A 22 4.49 0.17 -0.24
N TRP A 23 3.95 1.32 0.18
CA TRP A 23 3.99 2.55 -0.61
C TRP A 23 5.42 3.08 -0.80
N TRP A 24 6.23 3.06 0.24
CA TRP A 24 7.64 3.41 0.10
C TRP A 24 8.31 2.52 -0.95
N GLN A 25 8.06 1.21 -0.89
CA GLN A 25 8.59 0.24 -1.85
C GLN A 25 8.12 0.50 -3.28
N SER A 26 6.86 0.88 -3.50
CA SER A 26 6.33 1.22 -4.82
C SER A 26 6.97 2.47 -5.42
N CYS A 27 7.39 3.42 -4.58
CA CYS A 27 8.00 4.68 -5.03
C CYS A 27 9.50 4.57 -5.38
N ARG A 28 10.21 3.49 -5.03
CA ARG A 28 11.69 3.43 -5.17
C ARG A 28 12.20 3.35 -6.61
N ARG A 29 11.34 3.03 -7.59
CA ARG A 29 11.75 2.86 -8.99
C ARG A 29 11.24 4.01 -9.84
N THR A 30 12.16 4.86 -10.27
CA THR A 30 11.87 5.91 -11.23
C THR A 30 11.88 5.34 -12.64
N VAL A 31 10.90 5.74 -13.44
CA VAL A 31 10.90 5.49 -14.89
C VAL A 31 11.64 6.66 -15.54
N ARG A 32 12.66 6.34 -16.34
CA ARG A 32 13.39 7.34 -17.14
C ARG A 32 12.46 7.97 -18.18
N ARG A 33 12.67 9.26 -18.48
CA ARG A 33 12.00 9.93 -19.61
C ARG A 33 12.56 9.40 -20.95
N VAL A 34 11.66 9.06 -21.87
CA VAL A 34 12.00 8.68 -23.25
C VAL A 34 12.26 9.94 -24.08
N SER A 35 13.34 9.94 -24.85
CA SER A 35 13.64 11.04 -25.78
C SER A 35 12.88 10.85 -27.10
N ARG A 36 12.54 11.96 -27.79
CA ARG A 36 11.91 11.90 -29.13
C ARG A 36 12.81 11.23 -30.18
N TYR A 37 14.13 11.31 -29.98
CA TYR A 37 15.13 10.76 -30.90
C TYR A 37 15.54 9.32 -30.58
N GLU A 38 14.92 8.70 -29.58
CA GLU A 38 15.21 7.34 -29.15
C GLU A 38 14.31 6.37 -29.90
N GLU A 39 14.90 5.38 -30.58
CA GLU A 39 14.17 4.27 -31.16
C GLU A 39 13.91 3.23 -30.06
N LEU A 40 12.64 2.96 -29.77
CA LEU A 40 12.24 1.93 -28.81
C LEU A 40 12.07 0.59 -29.52
N ASP A 41 12.77 -0.43 -29.03
CA ASP A 41 12.55 -1.79 -29.49
C ASP A 41 11.47 -2.51 -28.65
N ALA A 42 11.11 -3.73 -29.07
CA ALA A 42 10.12 -4.54 -28.36
C ALA A 42 10.58 -4.93 -26.94
N ALA A 43 11.89 -5.04 -26.70
CA ALA A 43 12.42 -5.40 -25.39
C ALA A 43 12.28 -4.24 -24.39
N ASP A 44 12.49 -3.00 -24.84
CA ASP A 44 12.32 -1.81 -24.04
C ASP A 44 10.86 -1.56 -23.68
N LEU A 45 9.94 -1.76 -24.64
CA LEU A 45 8.50 -1.73 -24.36
C LEU A 45 8.12 -2.78 -23.31
N ASN A 46 8.62 -4.01 -23.42
CA ASN A 46 8.36 -5.06 -22.43
C ASN A 46 8.90 -4.68 -21.05
N ARG A 47 10.10 -4.10 -20.95
CA ARG A 47 10.66 -3.63 -19.67
C ARG A 47 9.78 -2.56 -19.03
N LEU A 48 9.24 -1.65 -19.83
CA LEU A 48 8.37 -0.57 -19.38
C LEU A 48 7.04 -1.11 -18.85
N VAL A 49 6.39 -2.01 -19.61
CA VAL A 49 5.15 -2.68 -19.19
C VAL A 49 5.36 -3.49 -17.91
N VAL A 50 6.45 -4.25 -17.81
CA VAL A 50 6.78 -5.01 -16.59
C VAL A 50 7.00 -4.10 -15.39
N ALA A 51 7.67 -2.96 -15.58
CA ALA A 51 7.87 -1.98 -14.51
C ALA A 51 6.53 -1.37 -14.04
N ILE A 52 5.64 -1.02 -14.96
CA ILE A 52 4.30 -0.50 -14.65
C ILE A 52 3.48 -1.55 -13.88
N ASN A 53 3.37 -2.77 -14.40
CA ASN A 53 2.59 -3.85 -13.79
C ASN A 53 3.10 -4.18 -12.38
N ARG A 54 4.42 -4.21 -12.20
CA ARG A 54 5.03 -4.42 -10.88
C ARG A 54 4.69 -3.29 -9.91
N ASN A 55 4.68 -2.05 -10.38
CA ASN A 55 4.31 -0.90 -9.55
C ASN A 55 2.82 -0.95 -9.16
N GLN A 56 1.94 -1.32 -10.09
CA GLN A 56 0.51 -1.51 -9.82
C GLN A 56 0.26 -2.60 -8.77
N LEU A 57 0.94 -3.75 -8.88
CA LEU A 57 0.84 -4.82 -7.89
C LEU A 57 1.29 -4.38 -6.49
N LEU A 58 2.39 -3.63 -6.38
CA LEU A 58 2.86 -3.10 -5.10
C LEU A 58 1.87 -2.08 -4.51
N ASN A 59 1.34 -1.17 -5.33
CA ASN A 59 0.31 -0.23 -4.90
C ASN A 59 -0.98 -0.92 -4.47
N GLY A 60 -1.41 -1.98 -5.17
CA GLY A 60 -2.56 -2.78 -4.77
C GLY A 60 -2.37 -3.43 -3.40
N ARG A 61 -1.17 -3.93 -3.10
CA ARG A 61 -0.83 -4.47 -1.77
C ARG A 61 -0.82 -3.38 -0.70
N ALA A 62 -0.28 -2.20 -1.00
CA ALA A 62 -0.30 -1.06 -0.09
C ALA A 62 -1.74 -0.61 0.21
N ALA A 63 -2.59 -0.52 -0.81
CA ALA A 63 -4.00 -0.17 -0.67
C ALA A 63 -4.77 -1.18 0.20
N LEU A 64 -4.53 -2.48 0.01
CA LEU A 64 -5.14 -3.52 0.85
C LEU A 64 -4.71 -3.37 2.32
N ALA A 65 -3.42 -3.16 2.58
CA ALA A 65 -2.92 -2.95 3.93
C ALA A 65 -3.52 -1.68 4.58
N SER A 66 -3.65 -0.58 3.83
CA SER A 66 -4.34 0.64 4.31
C SER A 66 -5.82 0.37 4.62
N ALA A 67 -6.52 -0.40 3.79
CA ALA A 67 -7.92 -0.75 4.02
C ALA A 67 -8.09 -1.59 5.29
N VAL A 68 -7.20 -2.56 5.53
CA VAL A 68 -7.18 -3.35 6.77
C VAL A 68 -6.93 -2.46 7.99
N ALA A 69 -5.98 -1.53 7.89
CA ALA A 69 -5.69 -0.59 8.98
C ALA A 69 -6.91 0.27 9.32
N ALA A 70 -7.56 0.85 8.29
CA ALA A 70 -8.76 1.65 8.46
C ALA A 70 -9.93 0.85 9.06
N PHE A 71 -10.12 -0.39 8.60
CA PHE A 71 -11.16 -1.27 9.11
C PHE A 71 -10.96 -1.61 10.60
N LEU A 72 -9.74 -1.93 11.01
CA LEU A 72 -9.41 -2.23 12.41
C LEU A 72 -9.60 -1.01 13.31
N ALA A 73 -9.16 0.17 12.85
CA ALA A 73 -9.36 1.42 13.58
C ALA A 73 -10.85 1.75 13.74
N ALA A 74 -11.64 1.64 12.66
CA ALA A 74 -13.08 1.86 12.70
C ALA A 74 -13.80 0.87 13.61
N SER A 75 -13.37 -0.40 13.62
CA SER A 75 -13.91 -1.44 14.50
C SER A 75 -13.61 -1.15 15.97
N SER A 76 -12.40 -0.67 16.29
CA SER A 76 -12.05 -0.24 17.65
C SER A 76 -12.94 0.90 18.12
N PHE A 77 -13.10 1.92 17.27
CA PHE A 77 -13.94 3.07 17.56
C PHE A 77 -15.41 2.68 17.78
N ALA A 78 -15.97 1.82 16.92
CA ALA A 78 -17.34 1.34 17.07
C ALA A 78 -17.52 0.52 18.36
N ALA A 79 -16.56 -0.34 18.70
CA ALA A 79 -16.60 -1.12 19.93
C ALA A 79 -16.57 -0.22 21.18
N ALA A 80 -15.71 0.81 21.20
CA ALA A 80 -15.65 1.78 22.29
C ALA A 80 -16.92 2.64 22.41
N ALA A 81 -17.61 2.91 21.29
CA ALA A 81 -18.85 3.69 21.29
C ALA A 81 -20.08 2.90 21.79
N ILE A 82 -20.12 1.58 21.55
CA ILE A 82 -21.26 0.71 21.88
C ILE A 82 -21.12 0.11 23.29
N LEU A 83 -19.90 -0.21 23.71
CA LEU A 83 -19.60 -0.83 25.00
C LEU A 83 -18.86 0.18 25.90
N PRO A 84 -19.57 0.92 26.77
CA PRO A 84 -18.95 1.90 27.67
C PRO A 84 -18.05 1.26 28.72
#